data_AF-A0A8T1Y7L8-F1
#
_entry.id   AF-A0A8T1Y7L8-F1
#
_cell.length_a   1.000
_cell.length_b   1.000
_cell.length_c   1.000
_cell.angle_alpha   90.00
_cell.angle_beta   90.00
_cell.angle_gamma   90.00
#
_symmetry.space_group_name_H-M   'P 1'
#
loop_
_entity.id
_entity.type
_entity.pdbx_description
1 polymer ?
#
loop_
_entity_poly.entity_id
_entity_poly.type
_entity_poly.pdbx_seq_one_letter_code
_entity_poly.pdbx_strand_id
1 'polypeptide(L)'
;MDELHEAAIAYYNNGSMEQQNLSWQFFRAMDVNGDGRVSLQEYTEFLRQTAGLAWVHPEMFRELDRNGDGQLDFWEVLTLYYVARTRTISCRTCLRILNGLYFTCVTCFESPCGNTFDLCVKCYMRRTYCHPHRLFLDSYVLLRSRRSHHPLPPGDQNLAEQQPSRMGWWNALRAMEVALAVGHLSAFCTIM
;
A
#
# COMPACT_ATOMS: atom_id res chain seq x y z
N MET A 1 0.91 12.74 6.36
CA MET A 1 1.48 11.39 6.53
C MET A 1 1.32 10.89 7.94
N ASP A 2 1.32 11.77 8.96
CA ASP A 2 1.17 11.36 10.36
C ASP A 2 -0.09 10.53 10.64
N GLU A 3 -1.26 10.95 10.18
CA GLU A 3 -2.50 10.15 10.36
C GLU A 3 -2.40 8.74 9.74
N LEU A 4 -1.70 8.60 8.61
CA LEU A 4 -1.51 7.30 7.96
C LEU A 4 -0.51 6.44 8.74
N HIS A 5 0.52 7.05 9.29
CA HIS A 5 1.51 6.39 10.14
C HIS A 5 0.87 5.89 11.44
N GLU A 6 0.09 6.73 12.13
CA GLU A 6 -0.65 6.34 13.33
C GLU A 6 -1.66 5.25 13.04
N ALA A 7 -2.39 5.34 11.93
CA ALA A 7 -3.30 4.28 11.50
C ALA A 7 -2.55 2.97 11.23
N ALA A 8 -1.40 3.02 10.54
CA ALA A 8 -0.59 1.84 10.25
C ALA A 8 -0.15 1.13 11.54
N ILE A 9 0.32 1.90 12.54
CA ILE A 9 0.67 1.39 13.87
C ILE A 9 -0.55 0.80 14.57
N ALA A 10 -1.70 1.47 14.53
CA ALA A 10 -2.92 0.97 15.16
C ALA A 10 -3.38 -0.37 14.54
N TYR A 11 -3.30 -0.51 13.21
CA TYR A 11 -3.61 -1.76 12.51
C TYR A 11 -2.59 -2.86 12.81
N TYR A 12 -1.30 -2.53 12.94
CA TYR A 12 -0.27 -3.49 13.31
C TYR A 12 -0.47 -4.00 14.74
N ASN A 13 -0.66 -3.10 15.71
CA ASN A 13 -0.85 -3.43 17.12
C ASN A 13 -2.11 -4.27 17.38
N ASN A 14 -3.17 -4.05 16.59
CA ASN A 14 -4.44 -4.80 16.68
C ASN A 14 -4.55 -5.88 15.59
N GLY A 15 -3.46 -6.20 14.90
CA GLY A 15 -3.41 -7.24 13.89
C GLY A 15 -3.09 -8.61 14.48
N SER A 16 -3.45 -9.68 13.76
CA SER A 16 -3.01 -11.03 14.09
C SER A 16 -1.49 -11.17 13.97
N MET A 17 -0.92 -12.20 14.60
CA MET A 17 0.51 -12.54 14.46
C MET A 17 0.91 -12.70 12.99
N GLU A 18 0.03 -13.30 12.19
CA GLU A 18 0.24 -13.43 10.75
C GLU A 18 0.32 -12.05 10.09
N GLN A 19 -0.65 -11.16 10.34
CA GLN A 19 -0.64 -9.81 9.77
C GLN A 19 0.61 -9.01 10.13
N GLN A 20 1.09 -9.11 11.37
CA GLN A 20 2.33 -8.49 11.82
C GLN A 20 3.56 -9.09 11.11
N ASN A 21 3.58 -10.42 10.93
CA ASN A 21 4.65 -11.10 10.21
C ASN A 21 4.70 -10.71 8.71
N LEU A 22 3.55 -10.52 8.06
CA LEU A 22 3.50 -10.03 6.67
C LEU A 22 4.14 -8.65 6.53
N SER A 23 3.90 -7.72 7.48
CA SER A 23 4.56 -6.41 7.46
C SER A 23 6.07 -6.50 7.68
N TRP A 24 6.53 -7.41 8.55
CA TRP A 24 7.96 -7.67 8.75
C TRP A 24 8.63 -8.28 7.52
N GLN A 25 7.96 -9.20 6.85
CA GLN A 25 8.44 -9.77 5.60
C GLN A 25 8.53 -8.71 4.49
N PHE A 26 7.53 -7.82 4.40
CA PHE A 26 7.59 -6.68 3.49
C PHE A 26 8.81 -5.78 3.77
N PHE A 27 9.06 -5.44 5.03
CA PHE A 27 10.24 -4.66 5.42
C PHE A 27 11.55 -5.35 5.01
N ARG A 28 11.72 -6.62 5.37
CA ARG A 28 12.93 -7.40 5.03
C ARG A 28 13.16 -7.59 3.53
N ALA A 29 12.11 -7.57 2.72
CA ALA A 29 12.28 -7.63 1.27
C ALA A 29 12.73 -6.29 0.67
N MET A 30 12.61 -5.18 1.41
CA MET A 30 13.19 -3.90 1.00
C MET A 30 14.60 -3.70 1.57
N ASP A 31 14.85 -4.10 2.82
CA ASP A 31 16.16 -4.05 3.48
C ASP A 31 17.08 -5.18 2.95
N VAL A 32 17.74 -4.92 1.82
CA VAL A 32 18.53 -5.93 1.08
C VAL A 32 19.86 -6.19 1.77
N ASN A 33 20.48 -5.15 2.32
CA ASN A 33 21.77 -5.26 2.99
C ASN A 33 21.66 -5.78 4.44
N GLY A 34 20.46 -5.78 5.03
CA GLY A 34 20.16 -6.29 6.36
C GLY A 34 20.65 -5.37 7.49
N ASP A 35 20.81 -4.07 7.24
CA ASP A 35 21.28 -3.10 8.23
C ASP A 35 20.18 -2.61 9.20
N GLY A 36 18.94 -3.06 8.98
CA GLY A 36 17.79 -2.72 9.80
C GLY A 36 17.13 -1.40 9.42
N ARG A 37 17.50 -0.81 8.28
CA ARG A 37 16.85 0.35 7.66
C ARG A 37 16.72 0.13 6.16
N VAL A 38 15.95 1.00 5.50
CA VAL A 38 15.82 0.98 4.04
C VAL A 38 16.34 2.29 3.49
N SER A 39 17.41 2.20 2.72
CA SER A 39 17.96 3.35 1.99
C SER A 39 17.07 3.76 0.82
N LEU A 40 17.23 5.00 0.32
CA LEU A 40 16.53 5.46 -0.88
C LEU A 40 16.81 4.57 -2.10
N GLN A 41 18.02 4.02 -2.20
CA GLN A 41 18.41 3.13 -3.29
C GLN A 41 17.63 1.81 -3.22
N GLU A 42 17.61 1.16 -2.06
CA GLU A 42 16.86 -0.07 -1.82
C GLU A 42 15.36 0.12 -2.05
N TYR A 43 14.79 1.21 -1.52
CA TYR A 43 13.41 1.60 -1.77
C TYR A 43 13.11 1.71 -3.27
N THR A 44 13.94 2.45 -4.02
CA THR A 44 13.71 2.71 -5.45
C THR A 44 13.81 1.42 -6.26
N GLU A 45 14.79 0.57 -5.97
CA GLU A 45 14.97 -0.70 -6.66
C GLU A 45 13.81 -1.67 -6.37
N PHE A 46 13.38 -1.75 -5.10
CA PHE A 46 12.23 -2.56 -4.71
C PHE A 46 10.94 -2.15 -5.44
N LEU A 47 10.67 -0.83 -5.54
CA LEU A 47 9.52 -0.33 -6.29
C LEU A 47 9.59 -0.67 -7.77
N ARG A 48 10.77 -0.56 -8.38
CA ARG A 48 10.98 -0.90 -9.79
C ARG A 48 10.70 -2.37 -10.10
N GLN A 49 11.07 -3.26 -9.18
CA GLN A 49 10.86 -4.71 -9.31
C GLN A 49 9.42 -5.13 -8.99
N THR A 50 8.63 -4.27 -8.33
CA THR A 50 7.29 -4.58 -7.85
C THR A 50 6.21 -3.92 -8.71
N ALA A 51 5.70 -4.64 -9.71
CA ALA A 51 4.66 -4.15 -10.63
C ALA A 51 3.37 -3.63 -9.95
N GLY A 52 3.07 -4.08 -8.72
CA GLY A 52 1.91 -3.64 -7.93
C GLY A 52 2.10 -2.33 -7.15
N LEU A 53 3.32 -1.78 -7.11
CA LEU A 53 3.65 -0.54 -6.42
C LEU A 53 4.11 0.56 -7.38
N ALA A 54 3.88 0.40 -8.69
CA ALA A 54 4.28 1.38 -9.70
C ALA A 54 3.61 2.76 -9.53
N TRP A 55 2.54 2.84 -8.74
CA TRP A 55 1.89 4.10 -8.37
C TRP A 55 2.57 4.79 -7.17
N VAL A 56 3.40 4.09 -6.42
CA VAL A 56 4.22 4.65 -5.35
C VAL A 56 5.37 5.42 -6.02
N HIS A 57 5.47 6.70 -5.69
CA HIS A 57 6.43 7.61 -6.31
C HIS A 57 7.70 7.75 -5.46
N PRO A 58 8.89 7.94 -6.07
CA PRO A 58 10.14 8.19 -5.33
C PRO A 58 10.03 9.36 -4.35
N GLU A 59 9.19 10.35 -4.65
CA GLU A 59 8.92 11.49 -3.77
C GLU A 59 8.29 11.09 -2.44
N MET A 60 7.57 9.96 -2.39
CA MET A 60 6.94 9.45 -1.17
C MET A 60 7.98 9.00 -0.14
N PHE A 61 9.22 8.71 -0.54
CA PHE A 61 10.29 8.40 0.40
C PHE A 61 10.46 9.51 1.45
N ARG A 62 10.54 10.77 1.00
CA ARG A 62 10.67 11.95 1.89
C ARG A 62 9.42 12.20 2.74
N GLU A 63 8.28 11.70 2.30
CA GLU A 63 7.02 11.76 3.06
C GLU A 63 6.95 10.67 4.13
N LEU A 64 7.69 9.57 3.96
CA LEU A 64 7.78 8.45 4.88
C LEU A 64 8.91 8.61 5.89
N ASP A 65 10.04 9.20 5.50
CA ASP A 65 11.17 9.57 6.35
C ASP A 65 10.76 10.71 7.29
N ARG A 66 10.16 10.36 8.43
CA ARG A 66 9.58 11.30 9.39
C ARG A 66 10.65 11.89 10.29
N ASN A 67 11.67 11.09 10.62
CA ASN A 67 12.73 11.51 11.50
C ASN A 67 13.83 12.33 10.75
N GLY A 68 13.84 12.29 9.42
CA GLY A 68 14.76 13.05 8.56
C GLY A 68 16.18 12.48 8.55
N ASP A 69 16.36 11.20 8.86
CA ASP A 69 17.66 10.53 8.92
C ASP A 69 18.15 10.04 7.54
N GLY A 70 17.33 10.20 6.50
CA GLY A 70 17.63 9.82 5.12
C GLY A 70 17.44 8.34 4.83
N GLN A 71 16.88 7.58 5.76
CA GLN A 71 16.57 6.16 5.68
C GLN A 71 15.16 5.90 6.22
N LEU A 72 14.60 4.72 5.94
CA LEU A 72 13.30 4.33 6.50
C LEU A 72 13.49 3.22 7.52
N ASP A 73 13.07 3.47 8.76
CA ASP A 73 12.95 2.41 9.76
C ASP A 73 11.70 1.53 9.53
N PHE A 74 11.56 0.49 10.35
CA PHE A 74 10.42 -0.43 10.25
C PHE A 74 9.06 0.27 10.33
N TRP A 75 8.91 1.29 11.18
CA TRP A 75 7.63 1.97 11.39
C TRP A 75 7.29 2.92 10.23
N GLU A 76 8.31 3.49 9.60
CA GLU A 76 8.16 4.30 8.39
C GLU A 76 7.79 3.40 7.20
N VAL A 77 8.45 2.26 7.04
CA VAL A 77 8.07 1.24 6.05
C VAL A 77 6.69 0.63 6.31
N LEU A 78 6.30 0.43 7.56
CA LEU A 78 4.95 -0.04 7.91
C LEU A 78 3.88 0.93 7.38
N THR A 79 4.19 2.23 7.36
CA THR A 79 3.31 3.24 6.77
C THR A 79 3.18 3.04 5.26
N LEU A 80 4.29 2.78 4.57
CA LEU A 80 4.26 2.42 3.15
C LEU A 80 3.43 1.17 2.91
N TYR A 81 3.62 0.12 3.70
CA TYR A 81 2.85 -1.13 3.60
C TYR A 81 1.34 -0.89 3.78
N TYR A 82 0.97 -0.07 4.76
CA TYR A 82 -0.43 0.30 4.99
C TYR A 82 -1.01 1.09 3.81
N VAL A 83 -0.30 2.11 3.32
CA VAL A 83 -0.72 2.90 2.15
C VAL A 83 -0.82 2.00 0.92
N ALA A 84 0.16 1.13 0.70
CA ALA A 84 0.21 0.18 -0.40
C ALA A 84 -1.03 -0.71 -0.48
N ARG A 85 -1.56 -1.11 0.68
CA ARG A 85 -2.75 -1.97 0.79
C ARG A 85 -4.07 -1.23 0.78
N THR A 86 -4.10 0.01 1.24
CA THR A 86 -5.37 0.71 1.51
C THR A 86 -5.63 1.91 0.61
N ARG A 87 -4.60 2.52 0.02
CA ARG A 87 -4.67 3.78 -0.74
C ARG A 87 -4.23 3.62 -2.20
N THR A 88 -4.65 2.54 -2.85
CA THR A 88 -4.39 2.26 -4.28
C THR A 88 -5.26 3.08 -5.25
N ILE A 89 -6.07 4.00 -4.73
CA ILE A 89 -7.04 4.78 -5.51
C ILE A 89 -6.39 6.08 -5.99
N SER A 90 -6.52 6.39 -7.27
CA SER A 90 -6.03 7.62 -7.89
C SER A 90 -7.17 8.49 -8.41
N CYS A 91 -6.96 9.80 -8.44
CA CYS A 91 -7.91 10.73 -9.02
C CYS A 91 -8.07 10.46 -10.52
N ARG A 92 -9.30 10.23 -10.98
CA ARG A 92 -9.55 9.92 -12.39
C ARG A 92 -9.20 11.06 -13.36
N THR A 93 -9.14 12.29 -12.86
CA THR A 93 -8.82 13.49 -13.65
C THR A 93 -7.33 13.83 -13.66
N CYS A 94 -6.70 13.97 -12.49
CA CYS A 94 -5.31 14.45 -12.38
C CYS A 94 -4.32 13.35 -12.00
N LEU A 95 -4.77 12.10 -11.88
CA LEU A 95 -3.98 10.90 -11.60
C LEU A 95 -3.24 10.89 -10.24
N ARG A 96 -3.34 11.95 -9.44
CA ARG A 96 -2.75 11.96 -8.09
C ARG A 96 -3.38 10.89 -7.20
N ILE A 97 -2.55 10.25 -6.38
CA ILE A 97 -2.97 9.28 -5.37
C ILE A 97 -3.88 9.97 -4.34
N LEU A 98 -4.90 9.25 -3.88
CA LEU A 98 -5.89 9.74 -2.93
C LEU A 98 -5.57 9.26 -1.51
N ASN A 99 -4.58 9.92 -0.89
CA ASN A 99 -4.12 9.62 0.47
C ASN A 99 -4.99 10.23 1.60
N GLY A 100 -5.99 11.04 1.28
CA GLY A 100 -6.86 11.70 2.27
C GLY A 100 -8.32 11.66 1.86
N LEU A 101 -9.10 12.67 2.23
CA LEU A 101 -10.47 12.83 1.74
C LEU A 101 -10.53 12.85 0.21
N TYR A 102 -11.43 12.05 -0.35
CA TYR A 102 -11.76 12.05 -1.77
C TYR A 102 -13.26 11.84 -1.97
N PHE A 103 -13.73 12.14 -3.17
CA PHE A 103 -15.13 11.99 -3.59
C PHE A 103 -15.26 10.82 -4.56
N THR A 104 -16.23 9.95 -4.32
CA THR A 104 -16.51 8.79 -5.15
C THR A 104 -17.91 8.89 -5.74
N CYS A 105 -18.03 8.58 -7.02
CA CYS A 105 -19.32 8.42 -7.67
C CYS A 105 -20.06 7.23 -7.06
N VAL A 106 -21.24 7.47 -6.48
CA VAL A 106 -22.03 6.42 -5.81
C VAL A 106 -22.44 5.32 -6.78
N THR A 107 -22.90 5.69 -7.98
CA THR A 107 -23.33 4.72 -9.01
C THR A 107 -22.17 3.83 -9.47
N CYS A 108 -20.95 4.37 -9.58
CA CYS A 108 -19.78 3.55 -9.93
C CYS A 108 -19.33 2.66 -8.77
N PHE A 109 -19.38 3.16 -7.54
CA PHE A 109 -19.04 2.39 -6.34
C PHE A 109 -19.93 1.16 -6.16
N GLU A 110 -21.23 1.29 -6.45
CA GLU A 110 -22.18 0.18 -6.34
C GLU A 110 -22.20 -0.72 -7.59
N SER A 111 -21.41 -0.39 -8.61
CA SER A 111 -21.41 -1.12 -9.87
C SER A 111 -20.78 -2.51 -9.71
N PRO A 112 -21.40 -3.58 -10.23
CA PRO A 112 -20.84 -4.93 -10.19
C PRO A 112 -19.52 -5.09 -10.97
N CYS A 113 -19.16 -4.14 -11.83
CA CYS A 113 -17.92 -4.20 -12.61
C CYS A 113 -16.67 -3.83 -11.81
N GLY A 114 -16.83 -3.36 -10.56
CA GLY A 114 -15.72 -3.09 -9.63
C GLY A 114 -14.91 -1.82 -9.92
N ASN A 115 -15.23 -1.07 -10.98
CA ASN A 115 -14.54 0.18 -11.31
C ASN A 115 -15.21 1.38 -10.62
N THR A 116 -14.50 2.01 -9.70
CA THR A 116 -14.90 3.26 -9.06
C THR A 116 -14.54 4.47 -9.94
N PHE A 117 -15.19 5.60 -9.67
CA PHE A 117 -14.81 6.89 -10.26
C PHE A 117 -14.52 7.87 -9.13
N ASP A 118 -13.24 8.03 -8.83
CA ASP A 118 -12.77 8.77 -7.67
C ASP A 118 -12.12 10.08 -8.06
N LEU A 119 -12.45 11.12 -7.32
CA LEU A 119 -12.01 12.47 -7.54
C LEU A 119 -11.38 13.01 -6.28
N CYS A 120 -10.24 13.64 -6.47
CA CYS A 120 -9.64 14.40 -5.41
C CYS A 120 -10.48 15.66 -5.10
N VAL A 121 -10.36 16.20 -3.89
CA VAL A 121 -11.11 17.40 -3.44
C VAL A 121 -11.01 18.55 -4.46
N LYS A 122 -9.80 18.86 -4.93
CA LYS A 122 -9.56 19.96 -5.90
C LYS A 122 -10.28 19.76 -7.24
N CYS A 123 -10.26 18.54 -7.80
CA CYS A 123 -10.92 18.25 -9.08
C CYS A 123 -12.44 18.23 -8.94
N TYR A 124 -12.96 17.71 -7.83
CA TYR A 124 -14.39 17.73 -7.53
C TYR A 124 -14.88 19.18 -7.35
N MET A 125 -14.21 19.96 -6.51
CA MET A 125 -14.52 21.38 -6.25
C MET A 125 -14.55 22.20 -7.53
N ARG A 126 -13.56 22.04 -8.42
CA ARG A 126 -13.46 22.78 -9.68
C ARG A 126 -14.34 22.24 -10.80
N ARG A 127 -14.97 21.08 -10.61
CA ARG A 127 -15.79 20.40 -11.63
C ARG A 127 -15.06 20.16 -12.97
N THR A 128 -13.76 19.89 -12.91
CA THR A 128 -12.90 19.69 -14.09
C THR A 128 -12.95 18.25 -14.63
N TYR A 129 -14.04 17.53 -14.40
CA TYR A 129 -14.19 16.12 -14.74
C TYR A 129 -15.42 15.90 -15.62
N CYS A 130 -15.29 14.97 -16.57
CA CYS A 130 -16.41 14.55 -17.42
C CYS A 130 -16.88 13.18 -16.94
N HIS A 131 -18.09 13.12 -16.37
CA HIS A 131 -18.68 11.88 -15.87
C HIS A 131 -20.22 11.97 -15.93
N PRO A 132 -20.93 10.91 -16.37
CA PRO A 132 -22.39 10.96 -16.58
C PRO A 132 -23.21 11.00 -15.28
N HIS A 133 -22.69 10.42 -14.19
CA HIS A 133 -23.37 10.42 -12.90
C HIS A 133 -23.10 11.71 -12.12
N ARG A 134 -24.08 12.15 -11.33
CA ARG A 134 -24.03 13.43 -10.60
C ARG A 134 -23.85 13.29 -9.09
N LEU A 135 -24.19 12.13 -8.53
CA LEU A 135 -24.11 11.89 -7.09
C LEU A 135 -22.70 11.43 -6.72
N PHE A 136 -22.00 12.29 -5.99
CA PHE A 136 -20.70 12.02 -5.41
C PHE A 136 -20.79 12.23 -3.90
N LEU A 137 -20.19 11.33 -3.14
CA LEU A 137 -20.06 11.44 -1.69
C LEU A 137 -18.58 11.35 -1.34
N ASP A 138 -18.15 12.01 -0.26
CA ASP A 138 -16.81 11.79 0.24
C ASP A 138 -16.67 10.39 0.86
N SER A 139 -15.42 9.95 1.01
CA SER A 139 -15.09 8.61 1.51
C SER A 139 -15.70 8.27 2.88
N TYR A 140 -15.92 9.24 3.78
CA TYR A 140 -16.55 8.98 5.08
C TYR A 140 -18.07 8.93 4.99
N VAL A 141 -18.68 9.86 4.24
CA VAL A 141 -20.13 9.87 4.03
C VAL A 141 -20.59 8.63 3.27
N LEU A 142 -19.84 8.22 2.24
CA LEU A 142 -20.09 6.98 1.50
C LEU A 142 -19.93 5.75 2.40
N LEU A 143 -18.88 5.67 3.23
CA LEU A 143 -18.72 4.56 4.17
C LEU A 143 -19.92 4.48 5.13
N ARG A 144 -20.34 5.62 5.69
CA ARG A 144 -21.46 5.68 6.64
C ARG A 144 -22.81 5.37 6.01
N SER A 145 -23.00 5.65 4.71
CA SER A 145 -24.26 5.30 4.02
C SER A 145 -24.46 3.79 3.88
N ARG A 146 -23.39 2.99 4.01
CA ARG A 146 -23.44 1.51 3.91
C ARG A 146 -23.84 0.79 5.19
N ARG A 147 -24.14 1.52 6.27
CA ARG A 147 -24.48 0.97 7.62
C ARG A 147 -25.62 -0.06 7.61
N SER A 148 -26.50 -0.04 6.61
CA SER A 148 -27.75 -0.80 6.60
C SER A 148 -27.75 -2.04 5.70
N HIS A 149 -26.65 -2.36 5.00
CA HIS A 149 -26.73 -3.29 3.84
C HIS A 149 -25.96 -4.63 3.92
N HIS A 150 -25.18 -4.94 4.95
CA HIS A 150 -24.57 -6.28 5.09
C HIS A 150 -24.31 -6.69 6.55
N PRO A 151 -24.59 -7.96 6.93
CA PRO A 151 -23.92 -8.58 8.08
C PRO A 151 -22.41 -8.62 7.81
N LEU A 152 -21.59 -8.28 8.79
CA LEU A 152 -20.14 -8.44 8.69
C LEU A 152 -19.82 -9.93 8.42
N PRO A 153 -18.89 -10.25 7.51
CA PRO A 153 -18.42 -11.62 7.36
C PRO A 153 -17.83 -12.10 8.70
N PRO A 154 -18.00 -13.39 9.06
CA PRO A 154 -17.38 -13.94 10.24
C PRO A 154 -15.85 -13.91 10.04
N GLY A 155 -15.17 -13.09 10.83
CA GLY A 155 -13.72 -12.95 10.77
C GLY A 155 -13.25 -11.76 11.60
N ASP A 156 -12.54 -12.05 12.69
CA ASP A 156 -11.93 -11.06 13.60
C ASP A 156 -10.69 -10.41 12.96
N GLN A 157 -10.83 -9.78 11.79
CA GLN A 157 -9.69 -9.20 11.06
C GLN A 157 -9.93 -7.75 10.66
N ASN A 158 -9.03 -6.87 11.11
CA ASN A 158 -9.12 -5.42 10.91
C ASN A 158 -8.80 -4.96 9.47
N LEU A 159 -8.11 -5.77 8.66
CA LEU A 159 -7.85 -5.51 7.24
C LEU A 159 -8.20 -6.77 6.44
N ALA A 160 -8.93 -6.61 5.33
CA ALA A 160 -9.27 -7.73 4.46
C ALA A 160 -8.00 -8.50 4.05
N GLU A 161 -8.01 -9.81 4.28
CA GLU A 161 -6.96 -10.72 3.82
C GLU A 161 -6.90 -10.70 2.30
N GLN A 162 -5.83 -10.12 1.75
CA GLN A 162 -5.46 -10.35 0.37
C GLN A 162 -4.40 -11.46 0.40
N GLN A 163 -4.64 -12.54 -0.35
CA GLN A 163 -3.69 -13.66 -0.44
C GLN A 163 -2.30 -13.12 -0.79
N PRO A 164 -1.25 -13.48 -0.02
CA PRO A 164 0.15 -13.17 -0.29
C PRO A 164 0.54 -13.26 -1.76
N SER A 165 0.27 -14.40 -2.40
CA SER A 165 0.58 -14.67 -3.81
C SER A 165 0.00 -13.67 -4.83
N ARG A 166 -0.97 -12.84 -4.44
CA ARG A 166 -1.58 -11.81 -5.28
C ARG A 166 -0.96 -10.42 -5.12
N MET A 167 -0.14 -10.15 -4.10
CA MET A 167 0.55 -8.85 -4.02
C MET A 167 1.88 -8.93 -4.77
N GLY A 168 2.15 -7.95 -5.63
CA GLY A 168 3.35 -7.95 -6.49
C GLY A 168 4.67 -8.11 -5.74
N TRP A 169 4.75 -7.62 -4.49
CA TRP A 169 5.96 -7.72 -3.67
C TRP A 169 6.23 -9.14 -3.16
N TRP A 170 5.23 -10.02 -3.10
CA TRP A 170 5.46 -11.43 -2.72
C TRP A 170 6.27 -12.19 -3.77
N ASN A 171 6.10 -11.83 -5.05
CA ASN A 171 6.94 -12.36 -6.10
C ASN A 171 8.37 -11.82 -5.99
N ALA A 172 8.54 -10.55 -5.58
CA ALA A 172 9.86 -9.99 -5.30
C ALA A 172 10.53 -10.67 -4.10
N LEU A 173 9.79 -10.92 -3.01
CA LEU A 173 10.26 -11.65 -1.84
C LEU A 173 10.70 -13.08 -2.20
N ARG A 174 9.92 -13.80 -3.02
CA ARG A 174 10.33 -15.12 -3.54
C ARG A 174 11.54 -15.07 -4.47
N ALA A 175 11.64 -14.06 -5.33
CA ALA A 175 12.79 -13.89 -6.21
C ALA A 175 14.08 -13.64 -5.41
N MET A 176 14.00 -12.89 -4.31
CA MET A 176 15.10 -12.67 -3.38
C MET A 176 15.46 -13.92 -2.57
N GLU A 177 14.49 -14.71 -2.09
CA GLU A 177 14.75 -16.01 -1.46
C GLU A 177 15.48 -16.97 -2.41
N VAL A 178 15.10 -16.99 -3.70
CA VAL A 178 15.81 -17.77 -4.74
C VAL A 178 17.22 -17.23 -4.98
N ALA A 179 17.41 -15.91 -5.03
CA ALA A 179 18.73 -15.30 -5.21
C ALA A 179 19.69 -15.59 -4.03
N LEU A 180 19.18 -15.55 -2.79
CA LEU A 180 19.94 -15.93 -1.59
C LEU A 180 20.25 -17.44 -1.56
N ALA A 181 19.31 -18.29 -1.97
CA ALA A 181 19.53 -19.74 -2.09
C ALA A 181 20.58 -20.10 -3.16
N VAL A 182 20.62 -19.35 -4.27
CA VAL A 182 21.62 -19.52 -5.34
C VAL A 182 22.98 -18.93 -4.93
N GLY A 183 23.00 -17.84 -4.16
CA GLY A 183 24.23 -17.25 -3.58
C GLY A 183 24.92 -18.15 -2.55
N HIS A 184 24.18 -19.04 -1.88
CA HIS A 184 24.76 -20.07 -1.00
C HIS A 184 25.32 -21.29 -1.75
N LEU A 185 24.99 -21.48 -3.03
CA LEU A 185 25.54 -22.56 -3.85
C LEU A 185 26.87 -22.19 -4.55
N SER A 186 27.24 -20.91 -4.59
CA SER A 186 28.52 -20.46 -5.18
C SER A 186 29.72 -20.53 -4.22
N ALA A 187 29.53 -20.91 -2.95
CA ALA A 187 30.60 -20.94 -1.94
C ALA A 187 31.24 -22.33 -1.69
N PHE A 188 30.89 -23.37 -2.46
CA PHE A 188 31.48 -24.72 -2.31
C PHE A 188 32.32 -25.24 -3.47
N CYS A 189 32.70 -24.39 -4.43
CA CYS A 189 33.73 -24.75 -5.42
C CYS A 189 35.06 -24.04 -5.12
N THR A 190 35.69 -24.42 -4.01
CA THR A 190 37.15 -24.30 -3.89
C THR A 190 37.76 -25.66 -4.20
N ILE A 191 38.26 -25.78 -5.43
CA ILE A 191 39.37 -26.60 -5.93
C ILE A 191 39.73 -27.88 -5.13
N MET A 192 39.57 -29.03 -5.78
CA MET A 192 40.65 -30.01 -5.96
C MET A 192 40.55 -30.62 -7.37
#